data_AF-A0A3M0I078-F1
#
_entry.id   AF-A0A3M0I078-F1
#
_cell.length_a   1.000
_cell.length_b   1.000
_cell.length_c   1.000
_cell.angle_alpha   90.00
_cell.angle_beta   90.00
_cell.angle_gamma   90.00
#
_symmetry.space_group_name_H-M   'P 1'
#
loop_
_entity.id
_entity.type
_entity.pdbx_description
1 polymer ?
#
loop_
_entity_poly.entity_id
_entity_poly.type
_entity_poly.pdbx_seq_one_letter_code
_entity_poly.pdbx_strand_id
1 'polypeptide(L)'
;MLAGETPVLVHNSNGCSVARNEKGQFTSGENADAARGRQTHLNYRNALGAGYDFEVTLPSGLRPDAVDWKNRVVRELKSDAKSSQATGRRQLQNYVAELEDMTGQSWTGHLDTYKRFS
;
A
#
# COMPACT_ATOMS: atom_id res chain seq x y z
N MET A 1 -19.30 0.74 36.19
CA MET A 1 -19.13 0.32 34.79
C MET A 1 -18.48 1.46 34.05
N LEU A 2 -17.20 1.34 33.70
CA LEU A 2 -16.47 2.31 32.88
C LEU A 2 -15.84 1.54 31.73
N ALA A 3 -16.29 1.88 30.53
CA ALA A 3 -15.99 1.22 29.28
C ALA A 3 -14.74 1.79 28.62
N GLY A 4 -14.05 0.95 27.86
CA GLY A 4 -13.28 1.37 26.70
C GLY A 4 -11.78 1.45 26.90
N GLU A 5 -11.13 0.29 26.99
CA GLU A 5 -9.71 0.14 26.66
C GLU A 5 -9.47 0.69 25.24
N THR A 6 -8.70 1.76 25.12
CA THR A 6 -8.07 2.13 23.86
C THR A 6 -6.98 1.09 23.59
N PRO A 7 -6.99 0.37 22.44
CA PRO A 7 -5.83 -0.43 22.09
C PRO A 7 -4.69 0.54 21.78
N VAL A 8 -3.80 0.71 22.76
CA VAL A 8 -2.50 1.35 22.57
C VAL A 8 -1.80 0.57 21.47
N LEU A 9 -1.53 1.25 20.35
CA LEU A 9 -0.72 0.71 19.28
C LEU A 9 0.66 0.39 19.87
N VAL A 10 0.88 -0.90 20.17
CA VAL A 10 2.12 -1.41 20.74
C VAL A 10 3.25 -1.07 19.78
N HIS A 11 4.11 -0.13 20.19
CA HIS A 11 5.43 0.01 19.60
C HIS A 11 6.23 -1.23 20.00
N ASN A 12 6.19 -2.28 19.17
CA ASN A 12 7.13 -3.38 19.29
C ASN A 12 8.49 -2.87 18.76
N SER A 13 9.22 -2.17 19.62
CA SER A 13 10.60 -1.73 19.38
C SER A 13 11.59 -2.87 19.50
N ASN A 14 11.29 -4.05 18.95
CA ASN A 14 12.21 -5.18 18.83
C ASN A 14 12.14 -5.76 17.41
N GLY A 15 13.01 -5.25 16.52
CA GLY A 15 13.28 -5.93 15.25
C GLY A 15 13.56 -5.02 14.04
N CYS A 16 14.55 -4.14 14.14
CA CYS A 16 15.61 -3.98 13.12
C CYS A 16 16.51 -2.82 13.58
N SER A 17 17.63 -3.14 14.23
CA SER A 17 18.68 -2.17 14.49
C SER A 17 19.23 -1.69 13.15
N VAL A 18 18.74 -0.54 12.67
CA VAL A 18 19.23 0.16 11.48
C VAL A 18 20.69 0.55 11.71
N ALA A 19 21.60 -0.27 11.21
CA ALA A 19 23.04 -0.01 11.29
C ALA A 19 23.36 1.31 10.57
N ARG A 20 23.89 2.27 11.32
CA ARG A 20 24.45 3.52 10.79
C ARG A 20 25.92 3.30 10.44
N ASN A 21 26.41 3.90 9.35
CA ASN A 21 27.84 3.93 9.07
C ASN A 21 28.56 4.85 10.07
N GLU A 22 29.88 4.86 10.05
CA GLU A 22 30.75 5.71 10.91
C GLU A 22 30.46 7.22 10.77
N LYS A 23 29.71 7.63 9.74
CA LYS A 23 29.27 9.00 9.47
C LYS A 23 27.80 9.25 9.85
N GLY A 24 27.14 8.29 10.51
CA GLY A 24 25.74 8.40 10.94
C GLY A 24 24.69 8.20 9.83
N GLN A 25 25.09 7.76 8.64
CA GLN A 25 24.20 7.55 7.50
C GLN A 25 23.67 6.11 7.46
N PHE A 26 22.45 5.91 6.98
CA PHE A 26 21.87 4.57 6.83
C PHE A 26 22.66 3.77 5.79
N THR A 27 23.10 2.55 6.14
CA THR A 27 23.99 1.71 5.32
C THR A 27 23.27 0.85 4.28
N SER A 28 21.95 0.77 4.34
CA SER A 28 21.11 0.04 3.40
C SER A 28 20.01 0.98 2.92
N GLY A 29 19.62 0.87 1.65
CA GLY A 29 18.62 1.72 0.98
C GLY A 29 17.19 1.69 1.59
N GLU A 30 17.02 1.18 2.80
CA GLU A 30 15.81 1.30 3.60
C GLU A 30 15.90 2.54 4.50
N ASN A 31 15.58 3.69 3.93
CA ASN A 31 15.23 4.87 4.73
C ASN A 31 14.00 4.55 5.59
N ALA A 32 13.88 5.16 6.77
CA ALA A 32 12.75 4.96 7.68
C ALA A 32 11.38 5.09 6.99
N ASP A 33 11.30 5.94 5.95
CA ASP A 33 10.11 6.12 5.11
C ASP A 33 9.75 4.88 4.28
N ALA A 34 10.73 4.14 3.77
CA ALA A 34 10.51 2.90 3.02
C ALA A 34 10.00 1.78 3.95
N ALA A 35 10.58 1.67 5.14
CA ALA A 35 10.12 0.74 6.17
C ALA A 35 8.69 1.05 6.63
N ARG A 36 8.40 2.33 6.87
CA ARG A 36 7.06 2.78 7.21
C ARG A 36 6.07 2.55 6.07
N GLY A 37 6.45 2.81 4.83
CA GLY A 37 5.63 2.53 3.65
C GLY A 37 5.21 1.07 3.55
N ARG A 38 6.14 0.13 3.79
CA ARG A 38 5.83 -1.31 3.83
C ARG A 38 4.89 -1.66 4.98
N GLN A 39 5.11 -1.14 6.18
CA GLN A 39 4.23 -1.38 7.31
C GLN A 39 2.81 -0.85 7.06
N THR A 40 2.68 0.33 6.45
CA THR A 40 1.38 0.87 6.04
C THR A 40 0.69 -0.07 5.05
N HIS A 41 1.46 -0.66 4.13
CA HIS A 41 0.92 -1.60 3.17
C HIS A 41 0.37 -2.87 3.83
N LEU A 42 1.09 -3.42 4.81
CA LEU A 42 0.64 -4.57 5.59
C LEU A 42 -0.65 -4.25 6.36
N ASN A 43 -0.70 -3.09 7.02
CA ASN A 43 -1.89 -2.65 7.74
C ASN A 43 -3.10 -2.45 6.81
N TYR A 44 -2.86 -1.96 5.59
CA TYR A 44 -3.91 -1.76 4.60
C TYR A 44 -4.55 -3.07 4.16
N ARG A 45 -3.77 -4.16 3.99
CA ARG A 45 -4.33 -5.49 3.71
C ARG A 45 -5.28 -5.95 4.80
N ASN A 46 -4.87 -5.76 6.07
CA ASN A 46 -5.71 -6.10 7.22
C ASN A 46 -6.98 -5.24 7.27
N ALA A 47 -6.92 -3.97 6.85
CA ALA A 47 -8.03 -3.03 6.89
C ALA A 47 -9.08 -3.26 5.79
N LEU A 48 -8.65 -3.68 4.58
CA LEU A 48 -9.58 -3.99 3.49
C LEU A 48 -10.40 -5.26 3.76
N GLY A 49 -9.84 -6.20 4.53
CA GLY A 49 -10.50 -7.44 4.91
C GLY A 49 -10.62 -8.44 3.75
N ALA A 50 -11.52 -9.41 3.92
CA ALA A 50 -11.77 -10.46 2.93
C ALA A 50 -12.46 -9.90 1.67
N GLY A 51 -12.18 -10.48 0.51
CA GLY A 51 -12.76 -10.09 -0.79
C GLY A 51 -11.80 -9.36 -1.73
N TYR A 52 -10.58 -9.12 -1.27
CA TYR A 52 -9.49 -8.61 -2.10
C TYR A 52 -8.38 -9.66 -2.23
N ASP A 53 -7.91 -9.85 -3.46
CA ASP A 53 -6.67 -10.54 -3.74
C ASP A 53 -5.52 -9.54 -3.69
N PHE A 54 -4.47 -9.93 -2.95
CA PHE A 54 -3.24 -9.16 -2.82
C PHE A 54 -2.13 -9.85 -3.60
N GLU A 55 -1.08 -9.10 -3.96
CA GLU A 55 0.10 -9.62 -4.66
C GLU A 55 -0.18 -10.19 -6.06
N VAL A 56 -1.33 -9.83 -6.63
CA VAL A 56 -1.69 -10.12 -8.02
C VAL A 56 -0.62 -9.57 -8.95
N THR A 57 -0.20 -10.39 -9.90
CA THR A 57 0.67 -9.97 -11.01
C THR A 57 -0.13 -10.09 -12.28
N LEU A 58 -0.38 -8.96 -12.94
CA LEU A 58 -1.06 -8.91 -14.23
C LEU A 58 -0.15 -9.46 -15.34
N PRO A 59 -0.68 -9.86 -16.50
CA PRO A 59 0.10 -10.36 -17.63
C PRO A 59 1.28 -9.46 -18.05
N SER A 60 1.13 -8.14 -17.93
CA SER A 60 2.18 -7.14 -18.18
C SER A 60 3.33 -7.16 -17.15
N GLY A 61 3.19 -7.90 -16.06
CA GLY A 61 4.09 -7.89 -14.90
C GLY A 61 3.78 -6.79 -13.88
N LEU A 62 2.74 -5.98 -14.14
CA LEU A 62 2.27 -4.97 -13.20
C LEU A 62 1.61 -5.59 -11.97
N ARG A 63 1.76 -4.92 -10.82
CA ARG A 63 1.33 -5.45 -9.51
C ARG A 63 0.46 -4.43 -8.78
N PRO A 64 -0.87 -4.48 -8.95
CA PRO A 64 -1.77 -3.68 -8.13
C PRO A 64 -1.72 -4.11 -6.66
N ASP A 65 -2.05 -3.19 -5.78
CA ASP A 65 -2.02 -3.44 -4.34
C ASP A 65 -3.12 -4.37 -3.87
N ALA A 66 -4.31 -4.24 -4.45
CA ALA A 66 -5.46 -5.10 -4.17
C ALA A 66 -6.42 -5.17 -5.36
N VAL A 67 -7.00 -6.34 -5.59
CA VAL A 67 -7.99 -6.59 -6.65
C VAL A 67 -9.22 -7.28 -6.08
N ASP A 68 -10.41 -6.69 -6.30
CA ASP A 68 -11.69 -7.32 -6.05
C ASP A 68 -12.33 -7.69 -7.38
N TRP A 69 -12.16 -8.94 -7.78
CA TRP A 69 -12.67 -9.48 -9.05
C TRP A 69 -14.19 -9.47 -9.13
N LYS A 70 -14.87 -9.67 -8.00
CA LYS A 70 -16.32 -9.76 -7.94
C LYS A 70 -16.95 -8.40 -8.25
N ASN A 71 -16.43 -7.34 -7.63
CA ASN A 71 -16.94 -5.98 -7.81
C ASN A 71 -16.20 -5.21 -8.91
N ARG A 72 -15.19 -5.81 -9.54
CA ARG A 72 -14.35 -5.22 -10.60
C ARG A 72 -13.67 -3.93 -10.14
N VAL A 73 -13.04 -4.00 -8.98
CA VAL A 73 -12.30 -2.89 -8.37
C VAL A 73 -10.83 -3.24 -8.28
N VAL A 74 -9.97 -2.32 -8.73
CA VAL A 74 -8.53 -2.38 -8.49
C VAL A 74 -8.12 -1.19 -7.63
N ARG A 75 -7.29 -1.43 -6.61
CA ARG A 75 -6.87 -0.41 -5.65
C ARG A 75 -5.37 -0.20 -5.68
N GLU A 76 -4.98 1.04 -5.41
CA GLU A 76 -3.61 1.48 -5.21
C GLU A 76 -3.54 2.36 -3.96
N LEU A 77 -2.61 2.08 -3.06
CA LEU A 77 -2.36 2.85 -1.85
C LEU A 77 -1.12 3.73 -2.04
N LYS A 78 -1.30 5.04 -1.90
CA LYS A 78 -0.20 6.01 -1.93
C LYS A 78 -0.20 6.91 -0.70
N SER A 79 0.94 7.55 -0.44
CA SER A 79 0.96 8.68 0.48
C SER A 79 0.19 9.87 -0.10
N ASP A 80 -0.29 10.76 0.77
CA ASP A 80 -1.01 11.99 0.41
C ASP A 80 -0.20 13.05 -0.37
N ALA A 81 1.10 12.88 -0.56
CA ALA A 81 1.87 13.79 -1.40
C ALA A 81 1.39 13.78 -2.86
N LYS A 82 1.31 14.98 -3.46
CA LYS A 82 0.81 15.20 -4.83
C LYS A 82 1.51 14.33 -5.87
N SER A 83 2.84 14.22 -5.80
CA SER A 83 3.64 13.38 -6.72
C SER A 83 3.28 11.90 -6.60
N SER A 84 3.16 11.39 -5.37
CA SER A 84 2.78 10.00 -5.11
C SER A 84 1.37 9.69 -5.62
N GLN A 85 0.41 10.60 -5.40
CA GLN A 85 -0.94 10.43 -5.94
C GLN A 85 -0.98 10.47 -7.47
N ALA A 86 -0.21 11.36 -8.11
CA ALA A 86 -0.13 11.44 -9.56
C ALA A 86 0.41 10.14 -10.17
N THR A 87 1.45 9.57 -9.58
CA THR A 87 1.96 8.25 -9.96
C THR A 87 0.91 7.15 -9.75
N GLY A 88 0.22 7.16 -8.60
CA GLY A 88 -0.85 6.21 -8.32
C GLY A 88 -1.97 6.23 -9.37
N ARG A 89 -2.41 7.42 -9.79
CA ARG A 89 -3.42 7.56 -10.85
C ARG A 89 -2.97 6.97 -12.20
N ARG A 90 -1.71 7.18 -12.58
CA ARG A 90 -1.15 6.59 -13.81
C ARG A 90 -1.11 5.07 -13.76
N GLN A 91 -0.70 4.51 -12.62
CA GLN A 91 -0.71 3.06 -12.42
C GLN A 91 -2.13 2.49 -12.51
N LEU A 92 -3.10 3.11 -11.83
CA LEU A 92 -4.51 2.69 -11.90
C LEU A 92 -5.06 2.71 -13.32
N GLN A 93 -4.71 3.72 -14.14
CA GLN A 93 -5.12 3.76 -15.55
C GLN A 93 -4.60 2.54 -16.32
N ASN A 94 -3.34 2.17 -16.11
CA ASN A 94 -2.76 0.99 -16.76
C ASN A 94 -3.43 -0.30 -16.28
N TYR A 95 -3.67 -0.43 -14.97
CA TYR A 95 -4.31 -1.62 -14.40
C TYR A 95 -5.76 -1.77 -14.89
N VAL A 96 -6.52 -0.68 -14.90
CA VAL A 96 -7.90 -0.68 -15.42
C VAL A 96 -7.89 -1.11 -16.88
N ALA A 97 -7.08 -0.46 -17.73
CA ALA A 97 -7.04 -0.80 -19.16
C ALA A 97 -6.70 -2.29 -19.40
N GLU A 98 -5.71 -2.83 -18.67
CA GLU A 98 -5.33 -4.23 -18.80
C GLU A 98 -6.39 -5.19 -18.27
N LEU A 99 -7.02 -4.89 -17.13
CA LEU A 99 -8.10 -5.71 -16.58
C LEU A 99 -9.35 -5.68 -17.48
N GLU A 100 -9.67 -4.54 -18.08
CA GLU A 100 -10.76 -4.40 -19.05
C GLU A 100 -10.47 -5.23 -20.32
N ASP A 101 -9.25 -5.19 -20.84
CA ASP A 101 -8.82 -5.99 -22.00
C ASP A 101 -8.87 -7.50 -21.71
N MET A 102 -8.34 -7.92 -20.54
CA MET A 102 -8.31 -9.32 -20.14
C MET A 102 -9.69 -9.93 -19.91
N THR A 103 -10.63 -9.14 -19.37
CA THR A 103 -11.92 -9.67 -18.89
C THR A 103 -13.10 -9.30 -19.80
N GLY A 104 -12.93 -8.33 -20.70
CA GLY A 104 -14.01 -7.77 -21.50
C GLY A 104 -15.12 -7.10 -20.66
N GLN A 105 -14.80 -6.67 -19.44
CA GLN A 105 -15.72 -6.02 -18.50
C GLN A 105 -15.18 -4.66 -18.09
N SER A 106 -16.03 -3.71 -17.69
CA SER A 106 -15.56 -2.42 -17.15
C SER A 106 -15.02 -2.53 -15.72
N TRP A 107 -13.94 -1.82 -15.44
CA TRP A 107 -13.25 -1.83 -14.15
C TRP A 107 -13.13 -0.45 -13.53
N THR A 108 -13.12 -0.40 -12.20
CA THR A 108 -12.95 0.85 -11.43
C THR A 108 -11.62 0.86 -10.68
N GLY A 109 -10.81 1.88 -10.94
CA GLY A 109 -9.59 2.14 -10.16
C GLY A 109 -9.87 3.03 -8.95
N HIS A 110 -9.39 2.63 -7.77
CA HIS A 110 -9.50 3.42 -6.54
C HIS A 110 -8.12 3.79 -5.98
N LEU A 111 -7.88 5.10 -5.83
CA LEU A 111 -6.66 5.60 -5.19
C LEU A 111 -6.94 5.84 -3.71
N ASP A 112 -6.42 4.97 -2.86
CA ASP A 112 -6.42 5.15 -1.42
C ASP A 112 -5.21 5.98 -0.99
N THR A 113 -5.39 6.85 0.01
CA THR A 113 -4.31 7.71 0.51
C THR A 113 -4.11 7.62 2.01
N TYR A 114 -2.86 7.68 2.45
CA TYR A 114 -2.50 7.83 3.86
C TYR A 114 -1.71 9.11 4.09
N LYS A 115 -1.90 9.74 5.26
CA LYS A 115 -1.15 10.93 5.65
C LYS A 115 0.31 10.60 5.88
N ARG A 116 1.20 11.41 5.30
CA ARG A 116 2.60 11.42 5.75
C ARG A 116 2.65 12.05 7.14
N PHE A 117 3.30 11.37 8.08
CA PHE A 117 3.65 11.98 9.36
C PHE A 117 4.89 12.84 9.13
N SER A 118 4.71 14.17 9.19
CA SER A 118 5.76 15.18 9.18
C SER A 118 6.41 15.28 10.55
#